data_AF-A0A1Y1KP19-F1
#
_entry.id   AF-A0A1Y1KP19-F1
#
_cell.length_a   1.000
_cell.length_b   1.000
_cell.length_c   1.000
_cell.angle_alpha   90.00
_cell.angle_beta   90.00
_cell.angle_gamma   90.00
#
_symmetry.space_group_name_H-M   'P 1'
#
loop_
_entity.id
_entity.type
_entity.pdbx_description
1 polymer ?
#
loop_
_entity_poly.entity_id
_entity_poly.type
_entity_poly.pdbx_seq_one_letter_code
_entity_poly.pdbx_strand_id
1 'polypeptide(L)'
;GANLYPAQNYAGYGSLSYNQGAGQPRDSQARVIQHRRQLDNEAMSRYQNMPLESFRGQIYELCKDQHGCRYLQKKLEERNPEQVHMIWLETNQHVIELMTDPFGNYLCQKLLEFCNDDERTVLIQNASQDMVRIALNQHGTRALQKMIEYVSTPQQVHLIIEALRFRVVELIQDLNGNHVIQKCLNKLTSLDAQFIFDAVGNNCVEVGTHRHGCCVLQRCIDHASGEQKPWLVGRITEHARILVQDPFGNYVVQYIIDLNEPSFTEPMVAMFQGCISQLSRHKFSSNVIEKCLRCSQAPSKDMIVEELLAPQEMERLL
;
A
#
# COMPACT_ATOMS: atom_id res chain seq x y z
N GLY A 1 36.88 43.81 34.77
CA GLY A 1 37.07 43.83 36.23
C GLY A 1 35.90 43.07 36.83
N ALA A 2 36.11 41.91 37.43
CA ALA A 2 36.77 41.64 38.71
C ALA A 2 35.71 41.39 39.79
N ASN A 3 35.74 40.15 40.29
CA ASN A 3 34.95 39.58 41.37
C ASN A 3 35.05 40.34 42.69
N LEU A 4 34.03 40.18 43.55
CA LEU A 4 34.14 40.28 45.00
C LEU A 4 33.30 39.16 45.65
N TYR A 5 34.01 38.17 46.22
CA TYR A 5 33.57 37.22 47.25
C TYR A 5 34.09 37.74 48.63
N PRO A 6 33.61 37.29 49.82
CA PRO A 6 33.83 35.94 50.40
C PRO A 6 32.59 35.34 51.13
N ALA A 7 32.26 34.05 50.98
CA ALA A 7 32.81 32.83 51.62
C ALA A 7 32.27 32.55 53.04
N GLN A 8 31.50 31.46 53.19
CA GLN A 8 31.35 30.74 54.45
C GLN A 8 31.44 29.22 54.20
N ASN A 9 32.49 28.65 54.78
CA ASN A 9 32.84 27.23 54.83
C ASN A 9 31.93 26.47 55.80
N TYR A 10 31.54 25.26 55.41
CA TYR A 10 31.35 24.15 56.34
C TYR A 10 32.01 22.89 55.76
N ALA A 11 33.09 22.45 56.41
CA ALA A 11 33.59 21.08 56.34
C ALA A 11 32.65 20.20 57.19
N GLY A 12 32.42 18.92 56.96
CA GLY A 12 32.99 17.92 56.06
C GLY A 12 32.63 16.56 56.66
N TYR A 13 32.36 15.53 55.86
CA TYR A 13 32.57 14.13 56.22
C TYR A 13 32.52 13.24 54.96
N GLY A 14 33.60 12.50 54.72
CA GLY A 14 33.57 11.20 54.04
C GLY A 14 33.77 11.19 52.52
N SER A 15 35.03 11.08 52.08
CA SER A 15 35.40 10.64 50.74
C SER A 15 35.13 9.15 50.56
N LEU A 16 34.34 8.77 49.56
CA LEU A 16 34.42 7.45 48.93
C LEU A 16 34.82 7.64 47.47
N SER A 17 36.07 7.30 47.19
CA SER A 17 36.64 7.22 45.85
C SER A 17 35.93 6.11 45.05
N TYR A 18 35.30 6.46 43.93
CA TYR A 18 35.16 5.53 42.82
C TYR A 18 35.70 6.18 41.54
N ASN A 19 36.79 5.56 41.10
CA ASN A 19 37.58 5.79 39.90
C ASN A 19 36.72 6.11 38.67
N GLN A 20 37.01 7.23 38.01
CA GLN A 20 36.61 7.44 36.61
C GLN A 20 37.41 6.49 35.73
N GLY A 21 36.79 5.40 35.31
CA GLY A 21 37.25 4.58 34.20
C GLY A 21 36.88 5.25 32.88
N ALA A 22 37.85 5.96 32.30
CA ALA A 22 37.79 6.37 30.91
C ALA A 22 37.91 5.14 30.00
N GLY A 23 36.91 4.88 29.15
CA GLY A 23 37.03 3.98 28.00
C GLY A 23 35.91 2.93 27.85
N GLN A 24 35.27 2.99 26.67
CA GLN A 24 34.57 1.88 25.98
C GLN A 24 33.09 1.56 26.30
N PRO A 25 32.16 2.22 25.57
CA PRO A 25 30.91 1.56 25.14
C PRO A 25 30.85 1.27 23.63
N ARG A 26 31.71 1.92 22.82
CA ARG A 26 31.72 1.76 21.34
C ARG A 26 32.41 0.48 20.86
N ASP A 27 33.43 0.03 21.59
CA ASP A 27 34.32 -1.07 21.16
C ASP A 27 33.70 -2.46 21.38
N SER A 28 32.75 -2.58 22.32
CA SER A 28 31.98 -3.80 22.55
C SER A 28 30.89 -4.00 21.50
N GLN A 29 30.18 -2.93 21.11
CA GLN A 29 29.20 -3.00 20.02
C GLN A 29 29.86 -3.31 18.67
N ALA A 30 31.01 -2.70 18.37
CA ALA A 30 31.76 -2.97 17.14
C ALA A 30 32.22 -4.44 17.07
N ARG A 31 32.75 -5.00 18.17
CA ARG A 31 33.14 -6.42 18.25
C ARG A 31 31.94 -7.36 18.11
N VAL A 32 30.81 -7.05 18.73
CA VAL A 32 29.58 -7.85 18.58
C VAL A 32 29.06 -7.82 17.13
N ILE A 33 29.09 -6.66 16.47
CA ILE A 33 28.71 -6.53 15.06
C ILE A 33 29.68 -7.33 14.16
N GLN A 34 30.99 -7.24 14.40
CA GLN A 34 31.99 -7.97 13.63
C GLN A 34 31.85 -9.49 13.80
N HIS A 35 31.62 -9.96 15.03
CA HIS A 35 31.39 -11.38 15.30
C HIS A 35 30.11 -11.89 14.64
N ARG A 36 29.00 -11.14 14.68
CA ARG A 36 27.78 -11.49 13.94
C ARG A 36 28.02 -11.57 12.43
N ARG A 37 28.79 -10.65 11.86
CA ARG A 37 29.15 -10.68 10.42
C ARG A 37 30.00 -11.90 10.07
N GLN A 38 30.91 -12.33 10.95
CA GLN A 38 31.70 -13.54 10.73
C GLN A 38 30.81 -14.79 10.70
N LEU A 39 29.92 -14.94 11.67
CA LEU A 39 28.96 -16.05 11.72
C LEU A 39 28.02 -16.06 10.49
N ASP A 40 27.55 -14.88 10.06
CA ASP A 40 26.72 -14.72 8.85
C ASP A 40 27.47 -15.14 7.57
N ASN A 41 28.76 -14.78 7.46
CA ASN A 41 29.63 -15.20 6.35
C ASN A 41 29.90 -16.70 6.34
N GLU A 42 30.18 -17.31 7.50
CA GLU A 42 30.38 -18.75 7.63
C GLU A 42 29.11 -19.52 7.23
N ALA A 43 27.94 -19.07 7.72
CA ALA A 43 26.65 -19.66 7.36
C ALA A 43 26.35 -19.52 5.86
N MET A 44 26.79 -18.44 5.20
CA MET A 44 26.65 -18.28 3.75
C MET A 44 27.62 -19.16 2.95
N SER A 45 28.83 -19.37 3.45
CA SER A 45 29.87 -20.18 2.79
C SER A 45 29.45 -21.64 2.61
N ARG A 46 28.59 -22.18 3.49
CA ARG A 46 28.07 -23.55 3.38
C ARG A 46 27.33 -23.86 2.07
N TYR A 47 26.87 -22.83 1.37
CA TYR A 47 26.15 -22.93 0.11
C TYR A 47 27.02 -22.61 -1.12
N GLN A 48 28.25 -22.17 -0.90
CA GLN A 48 29.13 -21.73 -1.98
C GLN A 48 29.57 -22.91 -2.84
N ASN A 49 29.42 -22.78 -4.16
CA ASN A 49 29.76 -23.81 -5.16
C ASN A 49 29.03 -25.16 -5.00
N MET A 50 27.99 -25.22 -4.17
CA MET A 50 27.16 -26.42 -4.04
C MET A 50 26.17 -26.48 -5.22
N PRO A 51 26.04 -27.63 -5.90
CA PRO A 51 25.01 -27.83 -6.90
C PRO A 51 23.64 -27.96 -6.23
N LEU A 52 22.57 -27.46 -6.89
CA LEU A 52 21.20 -27.45 -6.34
C LEU A 52 20.70 -28.85 -6.01
N GLU A 53 21.12 -29.83 -6.81
CA GLU A 53 20.83 -31.26 -6.69
C GLU A 53 21.19 -31.80 -5.30
N SER A 54 22.20 -31.25 -4.64
CA SER A 54 22.64 -31.65 -3.30
C SER A 54 21.60 -31.37 -2.22
N PHE A 55 20.64 -30.48 -2.50
CA PHE A 55 19.60 -30.06 -1.57
C PHE A 55 18.22 -30.62 -1.92
N ARG A 56 18.14 -31.56 -2.87
CA ARG A 56 16.88 -32.23 -3.21
C ARG A 56 16.27 -32.90 -1.96
N GLY A 57 14.97 -32.70 -1.77
CA GLY A 57 14.22 -33.15 -0.61
C GLY A 57 14.38 -32.25 0.63
N GLN A 58 15.14 -31.17 0.53
CA GLN A 58 15.37 -30.19 1.59
C GLN A 58 15.05 -28.76 1.12
N ILE A 59 14.62 -28.56 -0.13
CA ILE A 59 14.45 -27.22 -0.71
C ILE A 59 13.43 -26.42 0.10
N TYR A 60 12.31 -27.04 0.46
CA TYR A 60 11.28 -26.40 1.29
C TYR A 60 11.84 -25.84 2.61
N GLU A 61 12.64 -26.63 3.34
CA GLU A 61 13.26 -26.18 4.60
C GLU A 61 14.26 -25.03 4.35
N LEU A 62 15.03 -25.11 3.25
CA LEU A 62 15.93 -24.03 2.85
C LEU A 62 15.18 -22.71 2.57
N CYS A 63 13.93 -22.75 2.12
CA CYS A 63 13.13 -21.55 1.84
C CYS A 63 12.91 -20.70 3.10
N LYS A 64 12.84 -21.34 4.28
CA LYS A 64 12.60 -20.71 5.58
C LYS A 64 13.88 -20.36 6.34
N ASP A 65 15.04 -20.74 5.80
CA ASP A 65 16.35 -20.33 6.30
C ASP A 65 16.80 -19.06 5.58
N GLN A 66 17.32 -18.07 6.33
CA GLN A 66 17.77 -16.80 5.76
C GLN A 66 18.81 -17.00 4.64
N HIS A 67 19.78 -17.90 4.84
CA HIS A 67 20.87 -18.11 3.90
C HIS A 67 20.48 -19.10 2.80
N GLY A 68 19.71 -20.14 3.14
CA GLY A 68 19.14 -21.10 2.19
C GLY A 68 18.23 -20.41 1.17
N CYS A 69 17.35 -19.53 1.64
CA CYS A 69 16.46 -18.76 0.78
C CYS A 69 17.25 -17.85 -0.17
N ARG A 70 18.32 -17.19 0.32
CA ARG A 70 19.20 -16.37 -0.53
C ARG A 70 19.94 -17.20 -1.57
N TYR A 71 20.39 -18.41 -1.22
CA TYR A 71 21.00 -19.33 -2.16
C TYR A 71 20.01 -19.75 -3.26
N LEU A 72 18.78 -20.15 -2.88
CA LEU A 72 17.74 -20.55 -3.82
C LEU A 72 17.31 -19.39 -4.74
N GLN A 73 17.22 -18.16 -4.22
CA GLN A 73 16.96 -16.98 -5.05
C GLN A 73 18.02 -16.79 -6.13
N LYS A 74 19.31 -16.94 -5.79
CA LYS A 74 20.40 -16.86 -6.78
C LYS A 74 20.29 -17.95 -7.83
N LYS A 75 19.89 -19.17 -7.44
CA LYS A 75 19.66 -20.26 -8.40
C LYS A 75 18.53 -19.96 -9.36
N LEU A 76 17.42 -19.37 -8.90
CA LEU A 76 16.35 -18.90 -9.78
C LEU A 76 16.83 -17.79 -10.74
N GLU A 77 17.72 -16.90 -10.30
CA GLU A 77 18.30 -15.84 -11.13
C GLU A 77 19.25 -16.34 -12.24
N GLU A 78 19.76 -17.58 -12.13
CA GLU A 78 20.51 -18.24 -13.21
C GLU A 78 19.60 -18.59 -14.41
N ARG A 79 18.26 -18.55 -14.23
CA ARG A 79 17.24 -18.80 -15.26
C ARG A 79 17.38 -20.16 -15.96
N ASN A 80 17.91 -21.15 -15.24
CA ASN A 80 17.95 -22.52 -15.72
C ASN A 80 16.57 -23.18 -15.48
N PRO A 81 15.84 -23.60 -16.54
CA PRO A 81 14.50 -24.18 -16.40
C PRO A 81 14.45 -25.44 -15.53
N GLU A 82 15.48 -26.29 -15.55
CA GLU A 82 15.55 -27.51 -14.75
C GLU A 82 15.68 -27.19 -13.25
N GLN A 83 16.46 -26.16 -12.91
CA GLN A 83 16.61 -25.69 -11.54
C GLN A 83 15.33 -25.01 -11.03
N VAL A 84 14.70 -24.17 -11.86
CA VAL A 84 13.41 -23.54 -11.54
C VAL A 84 12.36 -24.62 -11.28
N HIS A 85 12.27 -25.62 -12.15
CA HIS A 85 11.34 -26.74 -12.00
C HIS A 85 11.62 -27.55 -10.75
N MET A 86 12.89 -27.81 -10.42
CA MET A 86 13.26 -28.53 -9.18
C MET A 86 12.81 -27.77 -7.93
N ILE A 87 13.01 -26.44 -7.89
CA ILE A 87 12.55 -25.61 -6.77
C ILE A 87 11.02 -25.59 -6.73
N TRP A 88 10.36 -25.43 -7.88
CA TRP A 88 8.92 -25.42 -7.98
C TRP A 88 8.30 -26.74 -7.47
N LEU A 89 8.89 -27.88 -7.81
CA LEU A 89 8.39 -29.21 -7.45
C LEU A 89 8.26 -29.40 -5.93
N GLU A 90 9.24 -28.89 -5.17
CA GLU A 90 9.24 -28.99 -3.70
C GLU A 90 8.49 -27.84 -3.01
N THR A 91 8.15 -26.75 -3.71
CA THR A 91 7.56 -25.55 -3.09
C THR A 91 6.10 -25.29 -3.46
N ASN A 92 5.61 -25.82 -4.59
CA ASN A 92 4.28 -25.43 -5.12
C ASN A 92 3.13 -25.72 -4.15
N GLN A 93 3.15 -26.86 -3.44
CA GLN A 93 2.10 -27.22 -2.46
C GLN A 93 2.18 -26.39 -1.17
N HIS A 94 3.31 -25.73 -0.93
CA HIS A 94 3.57 -24.92 0.26
C HIS A 94 3.52 -23.41 -0.01
N VAL A 95 3.05 -23.00 -1.20
CA VAL A 95 3.13 -21.60 -1.65
C VAL A 95 2.50 -20.61 -0.68
N ILE A 96 1.36 -20.94 -0.06
CA ILE A 96 0.67 -20.04 0.89
C ILE A 96 1.55 -19.75 2.11
N GLU A 97 2.13 -20.81 2.67
CA GLU A 97 3.01 -20.71 3.83
C GLU A 97 4.27 -19.92 3.48
N LEU A 98 4.90 -20.24 2.34
CA LEU A 98 6.11 -19.56 1.90
C LEU A 98 5.86 -18.08 1.59
N MET A 99 4.73 -17.73 0.95
CA MET A 99 4.39 -16.33 0.67
C MET A 99 4.25 -15.49 1.96
N THR A 100 3.84 -16.10 3.07
CA THR A 100 3.62 -15.40 4.34
C THR A 100 4.79 -15.51 5.32
N ASP A 101 5.82 -16.28 4.98
CA ASP A 101 7.05 -16.45 5.75
C ASP A 101 8.00 -15.24 5.59
N PRO A 102 8.71 -14.79 6.65
CA PRO A 102 9.65 -13.67 6.59
C PRO A 102 10.79 -13.82 5.57
N PHE A 103 11.19 -15.05 5.25
CA PHE A 103 12.22 -15.35 4.25
C PHE A 103 11.63 -15.95 2.98
N GLY A 104 10.74 -16.95 3.12
CA GLY A 104 10.12 -17.67 2.01
C GLY A 104 9.42 -16.77 0.99
N ASN A 105 8.89 -15.62 1.43
CA ASN A 105 8.19 -14.70 0.53
C ASN A 105 9.10 -14.18 -0.59
N TYR A 106 10.39 -14.01 -0.32
CA TYR A 106 11.36 -13.55 -1.32
C TYR A 106 11.64 -14.64 -2.36
N LEU A 107 11.65 -15.91 -1.94
CA LEU A 107 11.73 -17.01 -2.88
C LEU A 107 10.49 -17.07 -3.78
N CYS A 108 9.29 -16.99 -3.20
CA CYS A 108 8.05 -16.98 -3.98
C CYS A 108 8.04 -15.86 -5.02
N GLN A 109 8.49 -14.65 -4.65
CA GLN A 109 8.60 -13.53 -5.58
C GLN A 109 9.51 -13.84 -6.78
N LYS A 110 10.67 -14.46 -6.55
CA LYS A 110 11.59 -14.86 -7.63
C LYS A 110 11.04 -16.03 -8.43
N LEU A 111 10.40 -17.00 -7.78
CA LEU A 111 9.82 -18.16 -8.45
C LEU A 111 8.71 -17.73 -9.41
N LEU A 112 7.82 -16.83 -8.99
CA LEU A 112 6.73 -16.29 -9.81
C LEU A 112 7.23 -15.54 -11.05
N GLU A 113 8.41 -14.91 -10.95
CA GLU A 113 9.06 -14.20 -12.05
C GLU A 113 9.69 -15.14 -13.10
N PHE A 114 10.21 -16.29 -12.70
CA PHE A 114 10.99 -17.17 -13.57
C PHE A 114 10.33 -18.50 -13.94
N CYS A 115 9.28 -18.93 -13.22
CA CYS A 115 8.50 -20.11 -13.58
C CYS A 115 7.72 -19.88 -14.89
N ASN A 116 7.45 -20.96 -15.61
CA ASN A 116 6.65 -20.91 -16.83
C ASN A 116 5.15 -20.68 -16.50
N ASP A 117 4.33 -20.47 -17.54
CA ASP A 117 2.92 -20.14 -17.35
C ASP A 117 2.09 -21.29 -16.74
N ASP A 118 2.43 -22.55 -17.00
CA ASP A 118 1.75 -23.71 -16.42
C ASP A 118 2.05 -23.82 -14.93
N GLU A 119 3.33 -23.73 -14.57
CA GLU A 119 3.80 -23.69 -13.18
C GLU A 119 3.20 -22.53 -12.39
N ARG A 120 3.15 -21.33 -13.00
CA ARG A 120 2.54 -20.14 -12.39
C ARG A 120 1.04 -20.33 -12.17
N THR A 121 0.36 -20.96 -13.13
CA THR A 121 -1.07 -21.26 -13.00
C THR A 121 -1.33 -22.16 -11.79
N VAL A 122 -0.53 -23.21 -11.58
CA VAL A 122 -0.64 -24.07 -10.40
C VAL A 122 -0.37 -23.31 -9.10
N LEU A 123 0.64 -22.43 -9.07
CA LEU A 123 0.91 -21.60 -7.88
C LEU A 123 -0.28 -20.69 -7.53
N ILE A 124 -0.92 -20.09 -8.54
CA ILE A 124 -2.12 -19.26 -8.36
C ILE A 124 -3.31 -20.10 -7.88
N GLN A 125 -3.50 -21.30 -8.46
CA GLN A 125 -4.56 -22.23 -8.04
C GLN A 125 -4.39 -22.64 -6.58
N ASN A 126 -3.19 -23.04 -6.18
CA ASN A 126 -2.88 -23.43 -4.81
C ASN A 126 -3.08 -22.28 -3.82
N ALA A 127 -2.83 -21.03 -4.23
CA ALA A 127 -3.03 -19.84 -3.39
C ALA A 127 -4.47 -19.29 -3.41
N SER A 128 -5.33 -19.72 -4.34
CA SER A 128 -6.60 -19.06 -4.65
C SER A 128 -7.55 -18.90 -3.45
N GLN A 129 -7.69 -19.94 -2.62
CA GLN A 129 -8.59 -19.93 -1.46
C GLN A 129 -8.10 -19.04 -0.31
N ASP A 130 -6.81 -18.70 -0.30
CA ASP A 130 -6.14 -17.95 0.76
C ASP A 130 -5.68 -16.57 0.33
N MET A 131 -5.96 -16.16 -0.91
CA MET A 131 -5.38 -14.97 -1.51
C MET A 131 -5.66 -13.69 -0.71
N VAL A 132 -6.86 -13.59 -0.11
CA VAL A 132 -7.22 -12.49 0.79
C VAL A 132 -6.37 -12.51 2.06
N ARG A 133 -6.20 -13.68 2.70
CA ARG A 133 -5.33 -13.83 3.89
C ARG A 133 -3.88 -13.47 3.57
N ILE A 134 -3.39 -13.85 2.39
CA ILE A 134 -2.05 -13.51 1.91
C ILE A 134 -1.94 -11.99 1.69
N ALA A 135 -2.94 -11.36 1.08
CA ALA A 135 -2.96 -9.91 0.82
C ALA A 135 -2.89 -9.07 2.10
N LEU A 136 -3.55 -9.52 3.17
CA LEU A 136 -3.58 -8.84 4.47
C LEU A 136 -2.29 -9.06 5.30
N ASN A 137 -1.43 -10.00 4.90
CA ASN A 137 -0.18 -10.31 5.59
C ASN A 137 0.98 -9.38 5.15
N GLN A 138 1.82 -8.97 6.11
CA GLN A 138 2.94 -8.03 5.88
C GLN A 138 4.00 -8.53 4.88
N HIS A 139 4.21 -9.85 4.79
CA HIS A 139 5.11 -10.49 3.82
C HIS A 139 4.33 -10.94 2.58
N GLY A 140 3.15 -11.56 2.81
CA GLY A 140 2.26 -12.08 1.78
C GLY A 140 1.88 -11.05 0.73
N THR A 141 1.60 -9.81 1.13
CA THR A 141 1.27 -8.72 0.18
C THR A 141 2.35 -8.53 -0.88
N ARG A 142 3.64 -8.67 -0.54
CA ARG A 142 4.74 -8.48 -1.48
C ARG A 142 4.80 -9.63 -2.50
N ALA A 143 4.65 -10.86 -2.02
CA ALA A 143 4.62 -12.02 -2.90
C ALA A 143 3.38 -12.03 -3.79
N LEU A 144 2.20 -11.65 -3.28
CA LEU A 144 0.97 -11.59 -4.05
C LEU A 144 1.00 -10.46 -5.11
N GLN A 145 1.57 -9.30 -4.77
CA GLN A 145 1.80 -8.24 -5.76
C GLN A 145 2.69 -8.72 -6.91
N LYS A 146 3.73 -9.52 -6.60
CA LYS A 146 4.59 -10.13 -7.62
C LYS A 146 3.85 -11.21 -8.42
N MET A 147 2.98 -12.00 -7.78
CA MET A 147 2.12 -12.97 -8.49
C MET A 147 1.24 -12.27 -9.53
N ILE A 148 0.57 -11.19 -9.13
CA ILE A 148 -0.26 -10.39 -10.03
C ILE A 148 0.60 -9.79 -11.15
N GLU A 149 1.77 -9.21 -10.85
CA GLU A 149 2.66 -8.61 -11.85
C GLU A 149 2.99 -9.54 -13.03
N TYR A 150 3.12 -10.84 -12.77
CA TYR A 150 3.47 -11.85 -13.78
C TYR A 150 2.28 -12.67 -14.30
N VAL A 151 1.02 -12.33 -13.98
CA VAL A 151 -0.10 -12.98 -14.69
C VAL A 151 -0.03 -12.63 -16.19
N SER A 152 -0.18 -13.64 -17.04
CA SER A 152 -0.04 -13.53 -18.49
C SER A 152 -1.18 -14.19 -19.25
N THR A 153 -1.89 -15.15 -18.65
CA THR A 153 -2.97 -15.90 -19.32
C THR A 153 -4.36 -15.49 -18.81
N PRO A 154 -5.41 -15.60 -19.65
CA PRO A 154 -6.79 -15.34 -19.22
C PRO A 154 -7.22 -16.20 -18.02
N GLN A 155 -6.74 -17.45 -17.95
CA GLN A 155 -7.03 -18.34 -16.82
C GLN A 155 -6.44 -17.81 -15.51
N GLN A 156 -5.19 -17.34 -15.54
CA GLN A 156 -4.54 -16.76 -14.35
C GLN A 156 -5.26 -15.49 -13.89
N VAL A 157 -5.63 -14.61 -14.82
CA VAL A 157 -6.42 -13.40 -14.53
C VAL A 157 -7.74 -13.77 -13.87
N HIS A 158 -8.47 -14.75 -14.44
CA HIS A 158 -9.75 -15.20 -13.88
C HIS A 158 -9.61 -15.72 -12.44
N LEU A 159 -8.56 -16.49 -12.14
CA LEU A 159 -8.30 -16.99 -10.79
C LEU A 159 -8.05 -15.85 -9.78
N ILE A 160 -7.33 -14.78 -10.17
CA ILE A 160 -7.13 -13.60 -9.33
C ILE A 160 -8.47 -12.90 -9.04
N ILE A 161 -9.30 -12.71 -10.08
CA ILE A 161 -10.60 -12.04 -9.95
C ILE A 161 -11.51 -12.82 -8.99
N GLU A 162 -11.66 -14.13 -9.21
CA GLU A 162 -12.53 -14.97 -8.36
C GLU A 162 -12.11 -14.96 -6.89
N ALA A 163 -10.81 -14.96 -6.62
CA ALA A 163 -10.27 -14.97 -5.26
C ALA A 163 -10.48 -13.64 -4.52
N LEU A 164 -10.55 -12.50 -5.23
CA LEU A 164 -10.55 -11.16 -4.60
C LEU A 164 -11.89 -10.43 -4.68
N ARG A 165 -12.77 -10.76 -5.65
CA ARG A 165 -13.93 -9.92 -6.03
C ARG A 165 -14.89 -9.56 -4.90
N PHE A 166 -15.07 -10.43 -3.91
CA PHE A 166 -16.01 -10.21 -2.82
C PHE A 166 -15.39 -9.53 -1.58
N ARG A 167 -14.08 -9.24 -1.61
CA ARG A 167 -13.34 -8.68 -0.46
C ARG A 167 -12.60 -7.38 -0.80
N VAL A 168 -12.93 -6.75 -1.92
CA VAL A 168 -12.26 -5.53 -2.40
C VAL A 168 -12.26 -4.41 -1.36
N VAL A 169 -13.41 -4.09 -0.76
CA VAL A 169 -13.52 -2.96 0.20
C VAL A 169 -12.64 -3.18 1.43
N GLU A 170 -12.68 -4.39 2.01
CA GLU A 170 -11.79 -4.76 3.13
C GLU A 170 -10.31 -4.64 2.74
N LEU A 171 -9.94 -5.15 1.56
CA LEU A 171 -8.57 -5.07 1.08
C LEU A 171 -8.11 -3.62 0.91
N ILE A 172 -8.97 -2.74 0.40
CA ILE A 172 -8.67 -1.30 0.26
C ILE A 172 -8.43 -0.64 1.61
N GLN A 173 -9.15 -1.04 2.65
CA GLN A 173 -9.04 -0.45 3.98
C GLN A 173 -7.84 -0.99 4.77
N ASP A 174 -7.30 -2.14 4.40
CA ASP A 174 -6.15 -2.73 5.07
C ASP A 174 -4.82 -2.02 4.74
N LEU A 175 -3.86 -2.06 5.69
CA LEU A 175 -2.52 -1.51 5.53
C LEU A 175 -1.71 -2.20 4.42
N ASN A 176 -1.90 -3.51 4.22
CA ASN A 176 -1.19 -4.32 3.23
C ASN A 176 -2.04 -4.55 1.98
N GLY A 177 -3.34 -4.80 2.16
CA GLY A 177 -4.28 -5.15 1.09
C GLY A 177 -4.45 -4.05 0.05
N ASN A 178 -4.36 -2.77 0.43
CA ASN A 178 -4.55 -1.65 -0.50
C ASN A 178 -3.52 -1.66 -1.63
N HIS A 179 -2.32 -2.18 -1.36
CA HIS A 179 -1.26 -2.31 -2.37
C HIS A 179 -1.56 -3.43 -3.37
N VAL A 180 -2.26 -4.48 -2.95
CA VAL A 180 -2.72 -5.56 -3.84
C VAL A 180 -3.78 -5.04 -4.81
N ILE A 181 -4.76 -4.27 -4.32
CA ILE A 181 -5.79 -3.65 -5.18
C ILE A 181 -5.16 -2.68 -6.18
N GLN A 182 -4.23 -1.83 -5.74
CA GLN A 182 -3.49 -0.95 -6.65
C GLN A 182 -2.66 -1.74 -7.68
N LYS A 183 -2.06 -2.87 -7.30
CA LYS A 183 -1.35 -3.73 -8.24
C LYS A 183 -2.29 -4.37 -9.26
N CYS A 184 -3.51 -4.76 -8.88
CA CYS A 184 -4.53 -5.19 -9.82
C CYS A 184 -4.88 -4.08 -10.83
N LEU A 185 -5.14 -2.85 -10.37
CA LEU A 185 -5.44 -1.71 -11.24
C LEU A 185 -4.32 -1.44 -12.26
N ASN A 186 -3.07 -1.55 -11.85
CA ASN A 186 -1.91 -1.31 -12.73
C ASN A 186 -1.66 -2.44 -13.74
N LYS A 187 -2.10 -3.66 -13.45
CA LYS A 187 -1.74 -4.86 -14.22
C LYS A 187 -2.87 -5.37 -15.10
N LEU A 188 -4.09 -5.37 -14.59
CA LEU A 188 -5.25 -5.89 -15.28
C LEU A 188 -5.74 -4.88 -16.33
N THR A 189 -6.40 -5.37 -17.37
CA THR A 189 -7.14 -4.48 -18.25
C THR A 189 -8.27 -3.82 -17.46
N SER A 190 -8.75 -2.67 -17.94
CA SER A 190 -9.90 -2.02 -17.31
C SER A 190 -11.15 -2.90 -17.28
N LEU A 191 -11.32 -3.77 -18.28
CA LEU A 191 -12.40 -4.76 -18.32
C LEU A 191 -12.24 -5.82 -17.22
N ASP A 192 -11.04 -6.37 -17.07
CA ASP A 192 -10.74 -7.38 -16.04
C ASP A 192 -10.80 -6.78 -14.62
N ALA A 193 -10.51 -5.49 -14.48
CA ALA A 193 -10.59 -4.76 -13.21
C ALA A 193 -12.02 -4.30 -12.85
N GLN A 194 -13.06 -4.65 -13.64
CA GLN A 194 -14.44 -4.20 -13.40
C GLN A 194 -14.94 -4.51 -11.98
N PHE A 195 -14.56 -5.67 -11.42
CA PHE A 195 -14.94 -6.04 -10.06
C PHE A 195 -14.47 -5.04 -8.99
N ILE A 196 -13.36 -4.33 -9.24
CA ILE A 196 -12.85 -3.28 -8.36
C ILE A 196 -13.72 -2.02 -8.50
N PHE A 197 -14.01 -1.61 -9.74
CA PHE A 197 -14.87 -0.46 -9.99
C PHE A 197 -16.27 -0.67 -9.43
N ASP A 198 -16.86 -1.85 -9.59
CA ASP A 198 -18.16 -2.20 -9.04
C ASP A 198 -18.18 -2.10 -7.51
N ALA A 199 -17.19 -2.72 -6.85
CA ALA A 199 -17.10 -2.69 -5.40
C ALA A 199 -16.91 -1.27 -4.86
N VAL A 200 -16.04 -0.48 -5.49
CA VAL A 200 -15.73 0.89 -5.08
C VAL A 200 -16.91 1.82 -5.36
N GLY A 201 -17.55 1.73 -6.54
CA GLY A 201 -18.71 2.53 -6.93
C GLY A 201 -19.97 2.24 -6.11
N ASN A 202 -20.12 1.02 -5.60
CA ASN A 202 -21.21 0.65 -4.70
C ASN A 202 -20.95 1.06 -3.24
N ASN A 203 -19.69 1.32 -2.86
CA ASN A 203 -19.28 1.64 -1.50
C ASN A 203 -18.48 2.97 -1.44
N CYS A 204 -18.79 3.94 -2.32
CA CYS A 204 -18.03 5.18 -2.49
C CYS A 204 -17.78 5.93 -1.18
N VAL A 205 -18.79 6.02 -0.30
CA VAL A 205 -18.67 6.72 0.98
C VAL A 205 -17.69 6.00 1.88
N GLU A 206 -17.92 4.70 2.12
CA GLU A 206 -17.07 3.89 2.99
C GLU A 206 -15.60 3.86 2.53
N VAL A 207 -15.37 3.76 1.22
CA VAL A 207 -14.01 3.78 0.67
C VAL A 207 -13.43 5.19 0.71
N GLY A 208 -14.19 6.20 0.30
CA GLY A 208 -13.74 7.58 0.14
C GLY A 208 -13.41 8.28 1.46
N THR A 209 -14.03 7.87 2.58
CA THR A 209 -13.75 8.42 3.92
C THR A 209 -12.69 7.64 4.70
N HIS A 210 -12.05 6.65 4.07
CA HIS A 210 -10.96 5.89 4.68
C HIS A 210 -9.59 6.45 4.27
N ARG A 211 -8.63 6.49 5.21
CA ARG A 211 -7.26 7.05 5.01
C ARG A 211 -6.51 6.48 3.80
N HIS A 212 -6.69 5.18 3.52
CA HIS A 212 -6.09 4.50 2.35
C HIS A 212 -7.07 4.47 1.18
N GLY A 213 -8.37 4.42 1.49
CA GLY A 213 -9.41 4.23 0.50
C GLY A 213 -9.61 5.45 -0.39
N CYS A 214 -9.46 6.66 0.13
CA CYS A 214 -9.52 7.88 -0.67
C CYS A 214 -8.45 7.90 -1.79
N CYS A 215 -7.24 7.42 -1.49
CA CYS A 215 -6.16 7.30 -2.47
C CYS A 215 -6.46 6.21 -3.50
N VAL A 216 -6.98 5.05 -3.08
CA VAL A 216 -7.35 3.99 -4.00
C VAL A 216 -8.53 4.39 -4.89
N LEU A 217 -9.51 5.14 -4.36
CA LEU A 217 -10.63 5.68 -5.13
C LEU A 217 -10.17 6.64 -6.23
N GLN A 218 -9.20 7.51 -5.93
CA GLN A 218 -8.56 8.36 -6.96
C GLN A 218 -7.86 7.51 -8.03
N ARG A 219 -7.13 6.45 -7.63
CA ARG A 219 -6.50 5.52 -8.58
C ARG A 219 -7.52 4.76 -9.41
N CYS A 220 -8.69 4.45 -8.88
CA CYS A 220 -9.77 3.85 -9.65
C CYS A 220 -10.25 4.82 -10.74
N ILE A 221 -10.36 6.12 -10.44
CA ILE A 221 -10.69 7.13 -11.45
C ILE A 221 -9.58 7.23 -12.50
N ASP A 222 -8.29 7.23 -12.12
CA ASP A 222 -7.16 7.24 -13.08
C ASP A 222 -7.28 6.10 -14.09
N HIS A 223 -7.58 4.88 -13.62
CA HIS A 223 -7.56 3.64 -14.42
C HIS A 223 -8.89 3.30 -15.10
N ALA A 224 -10.00 3.93 -14.70
CA ALA A 224 -11.29 3.72 -15.34
C ALA A 224 -11.27 4.20 -16.80
N SER A 225 -11.90 3.44 -17.70
CA SER A 225 -11.88 3.68 -19.14
C SER A 225 -13.29 3.67 -19.74
N GLY A 226 -13.49 4.38 -20.86
CA GLY A 226 -14.80 4.46 -21.51
C GLY A 226 -15.91 4.84 -20.53
N GLU A 227 -17.02 4.10 -20.54
CA GLU A 227 -18.18 4.32 -19.68
C GLU A 227 -17.92 4.08 -18.17
N GLN A 228 -16.84 3.38 -17.81
CA GLN A 228 -16.52 3.11 -16.40
C GLN A 228 -16.20 4.39 -15.65
N LYS A 229 -15.51 5.33 -16.29
CA LYS A 229 -15.07 6.59 -15.65
C LYS A 229 -16.27 7.51 -15.36
N PRO A 230 -17.13 7.85 -16.34
CA PRO A 230 -18.37 8.58 -16.06
C PRO A 230 -19.27 7.88 -15.04
N TRP A 231 -19.42 6.56 -15.13
CA TRP A 231 -20.21 5.80 -14.17
C TRP A 231 -19.67 5.96 -12.74
N LEU A 232 -18.37 5.72 -12.52
CA LEU A 232 -17.73 5.81 -11.21
C LEU A 232 -17.80 7.24 -10.65
N VAL A 233 -17.51 8.26 -11.48
CA VAL A 233 -17.63 9.67 -11.09
C VAL A 233 -19.08 10.03 -10.74
N GLY A 234 -20.06 9.51 -11.48
CA GLY A 234 -21.48 9.66 -11.17
C GLY A 234 -21.82 9.11 -9.79
N ARG A 235 -21.38 7.88 -9.48
CA ARG A 235 -21.56 7.26 -8.15
C ARG A 235 -20.95 8.11 -7.02
N ILE A 236 -19.79 8.70 -7.25
CA ILE A 236 -19.14 9.59 -6.27
C ILE A 236 -19.94 10.90 -6.12
N THR A 237 -20.43 11.45 -7.23
CA THR A 237 -21.20 12.70 -7.28
C THR A 237 -22.50 12.58 -6.49
N GLU A 238 -23.21 11.45 -6.59
CA GLU A 238 -24.42 11.16 -5.79
C GLU A 238 -24.18 11.29 -4.27
N HIS A 239 -22.94 11.06 -3.83
CA HIS A 239 -22.54 11.11 -2.42
C HIS A 239 -21.66 12.33 -2.07
N ALA A 240 -21.52 13.30 -2.97
CA ALA A 240 -20.59 14.43 -2.84
C ALA A 240 -20.78 15.23 -1.54
N ARG A 241 -22.03 15.45 -1.11
CA ARG A 241 -22.35 16.19 0.13
C ARG A 241 -21.79 15.55 1.40
N ILE A 242 -21.68 14.22 1.41
CA ILE A 242 -21.11 13.47 2.54
C ILE A 242 -19.59 13.56 2.45
N LEU A 243 -19.04 13.21 1.28
CA LEU A 243 -17.60 13.14 1.05
C LEU A 243 -16.90 14.49 1.26
N VAL A 244 -17.50 15.59 0.81
CA VAL A 244 -16.89 16.93 0.89
C VAL A 244 -16.62 17.40 2.32
N GLN A 245 -17.38 16.88 3.30
CA GLN A 245 -17.24 17.21 4.71
C GLN A 245 -16.29 16.25 5.45
N ASP A 246 -15.81 15.19 4.81
CA ASP A 246 -14.92 14.23 5.45
C ASP A 246 -13.44 14.65 5.33
N PRO A 247 -12.60 14.44 6.36
CA PRO A 247 -11.16 14.73 6.32
C PRO A 247 -10.38 14.09 5.17
N PHE A 248 -10.84 12.96 4.63
CA PHE A 248 -10.24 12.28 3.48
C PHE A 248 -11.10 12.44 2.21
N GLY A 249 -12.42 12.29 2.34
CA GLY A 249 -13.37 12.36 1.23
C GLY A 249 -13.32 13.68 0.47
N ASN A 250 -13.03 14.79 1.15
CA ASN A 250 -12.89 16.10 0.49
C ASN A 250 -11.81 16.09 -0.61
N TYR A 251 -10.74 15.31 -0.44
CA TYR A 251 -9.68 15.20 -1.45
C TYR A 251 -10.14 14.41 -2.69
N VAL A 252 -11.06 13.47 -2.54
CA VAL A 252 -11.66 12.75 -3.68
C VAL A 252 -12.49 13.70 -4.53
N VAL A 253 -13.31 14.54 -3.89
CA VAL A 253 -14.12 15.54 -4.58
C VAL A 253 -13.24 16.57 -5.27
N GLN A 254 -12.22 17.08 -4.57
CA GLN A 254 -11.25 18.01 -5.17
C GLN A 254 -10.53 17.39 -6.37
N TYR A 255 -10.13 16.13 -6.27
CA TYR A 255 -9.45 15.42 -7.34
C TYR A 255 -10.33 15.33 -8.60
N ILE A 256 -11.63 15.05 -8.47
CA ILE A 256 -12.55 15.04 -9.63
C ILE A 256 -12.65 16.43 -10.27
N ILE A 257 -12.73 17.49 -9.46
CA ILE A 257 -12.76 18.87 -9.97
C ILE A 257 -11.43 19.22 -10.68
N ASP A 258 -10.30 18.74 -10.16
CA ASP A 258 -8.96 18.94 -10.75
C ASP A 258 -8.77 18.22 -12.10
N LEU A 259 -9.61 17.23 -12.43
CA LEU A 259 -9.62 16.64 -13.78
C LEU A 259 -10.01 17.67 -14.85
N ASN A 260 -10.67 18.77 -14.44
CA ASN A 260 -11.06 19.88 -15.31
C ASN A 260 -11.96 19.45 -16.49
N GLU A 261 -12.80 18.44 -16.25
CA GLU A 261 -13.79 17.94 -17.20
C GLU A 261 -15.17 18.51 -16.83
N PRO A 262 -15.76 19.43 -17.61
CA PRO A 262 -17.04 20.06 -17.26
C PRO A 262 -18.19 19.06 -17.06
N SER A 263 -18.18 17.95 -17.80
CA SER A 263 -19.15 16.86 -17.65
C SER A 263 -19.12 16.20 -16.27
N PHE A 264 -18.02 16.35 -15.51
CA PHE A 264 -17.88 15.87 -14.14
C PHE A 264 -17.97 17.02 -13.12
N THR A 265 -17.33 18.15 -13.41
CA THR A 265 -17.28 19.30 -12.51
C THR A 265 -18.66 19.93 -12.31
N GLU A 266 -19.42 20.18 -13.38
CA GLU A 266 -20.69 20.90 -13.27
C GLU A 266 -21.75 20.13 -12.45
N PRO A 267 -21.97 18.81 -12.69
CA PRO A 267 -22.86 18.04 -11.82
C PRO A 267 -22.40 17.97 -10.37
N MET A 268 -21.08 17.88 -10.13
CA MET A 268 -20.51 17.89 -8.78
C MET A 268 -20.81 19.19 -8.04
N VAL A 269 -20.64 20.34 -8.71
CA VAL A 269 -20.88 21.66 -8.13
C VAL A 269 -22.37 21.85 -7.85
N ALA A 270 -23.24 21.42 -8.76
CA ALA A 270 -24.69 21.48 -8.59
C ALA A 270 -25.16 20.73 -7.32
N MET A 271 -24.45 19.66 -6.92
CA MET A 271 -24.77 18.95 -5.68
C MET A 271 -24.64 19.84 -4.43
N PHE A 272 -23.85 20.91 -4.46
CA PHE A 272 -23.64 21.77 -3.30
C PHE A 272 -24.64 22.92 -3.20
N GLN A 273 -25.48 23.13 -4.22
CA GLN A 273 -26.50 24.18 -4.19
C GLN A 273 -27.43 24.01 -2.96
N GLY A 274 -27.68 25.13 -2.29
CA GLY A 274 -28.48 25.24 -1.07
C GLY A 274 -27.71 24.96 0.23
N CYS A 275 -26.43 24.58 0.18
CA CYS A 275 -25.60 24.40 1.37
C CYS A 275 -24.17 24.98 1.23
N ILE A 276 -23.91 25.81 0.24
CA ILE A 276 -22.60 26.40 -0.07
C ILE A 276 -22.08 27.27 1.07
N SER A 277 -22.93 28.10 1.66
CA SER A 277 -22.54 28.94 2.81
C SER A 277 -22.09 28.07 4.01
N GLN A 278 -22.85 27.02 4.31
CA GLN A 278 -22.49 26.07 5.37
C GLN A 278 -21.16 25.36 5.05
N LEU A 279 -21.01 24.86 3.83
CA LEU A 279 -19.81 24.14 3.39
C LEU A 279 -18.57 25.05 3.38
N SER A 280 -18.72 26.34 3.05
CA SER A 280 -17.66 27.35 3.08
C SER A 280 -17.09 27.61 4.47
N ARG A 281 -17.89 27.40 5.53
CA ARG A 281 -17.48 27.61 6.93
C ARG A 281 -16.94 26.36 7.60
N HIS A 282 -17.01 25.22 6.92
CA HIS A 282 -16.62 23.94 7.48
C HIS A 282 -15.17 23.58 7.07
N LYS A 283 -14.38 23.10 8.04
CA LYS A 283 -12.92 22.96 7.97
C LYS A 283 -12.38 22.26 6.71
N PHE A 284 -13.10 21.24 6.22
CA PHE A 284 -12.66 20.43 5.08
C PHE A 284 -13.29 20.88 3.77
N SER A 285 -14.61 21.11 3.79
CA SER A 285 -15.39 21.44 2.60
C SER A 285 -15.13 22.84 2.07
N SER A 286 -14.64 23.78 2.90
CA SER A 286 -14.28 25.12 2.45
C SER A 286 -13.27 25.09 1.31
N ASN A 287 -12.27 24.22 1.40
CA ASN A 287 -11.26 24.01 0.35
C ASN A 287 -11.90 23.56 -0.98
N VAL A 288 -12.97 22.77 -0.89
CA VAL A 288 -13.68 22.29 -2.07
C VAL A 288 -14.51 23.41 -2.68
N ILE A 289 -15.23 24.21 -1.89
CA ILE A 289 -15.98 25.36 -2.41
C ILE A 289 -15.06 26.39 -3.08
N GLU A 290 -13.89 26.68 -2.49
CA GLU A 290 -12.86 27.49 -3.14
C GLU A 290 -12.41 26.91 -4.49
N LYS A 291 -12.33 25.59 -4.59
CA LYS A 291 -11.98 24.91 -5.83
C LYS A 291 -13.12 24.97 -6.86
N CYS A 292 -14.38 24.79 -6.44
CA CYS A 292 -15.55 24.99 -7.28
C CYS A 292 -15.56 26.40 -7.91
N LEU A 293 -15.32 27.46 -7.13
CA LEU A 293 -15.24 28.84 -7.63
C LEU A 293 -14.15 29.05 -8.68
N ARG A 294 -13.02 28.34 -8.55
CA ARG A 294 -11.91 28.43 -9.51
C ARG A 294 -12.20 27.68 -10.80
N CYS A 295 -12.68 26.44 -10.70
CA CYS A 295 -12.68 25.47 -11.80
C CYS A 295 -14.02 25.29 -12.52
N SER A 296 -15.15 25.68 -11.91
CA SER A 296 -16.47 25.56 -12.57
C SER A 296 -16.67 26.57 -13.69
N GLN A 297 -17.69 26.37 -14.52
CA GLN A 297 -18.10 27.32 -15.55
C GLN A 297 -18.89 28.50 -14.96
N ALA A 298 -19.02 29.57 -15.73
CA ALA A 298 -19.66 30.82 -15.29
C ALA A 298 -21.04 30.61 -14.61
N PRO A 299 -21.98 29.79 -15.14
CA PRO A 299 -23.28 29.60 -14.50
C PRO A 299 -23.18 29.01 -13.08
N SER A 300 -22.26 28.07 -12.87
CA SER A 300 -22.02 27.46 -11.56
C SER A 300 -21.31 28.43 -10.61
N LYS A 301 -20.40 29.27 -11.12
CA LYS A 301 -19.78 30.34 -10.31
C LYS A 301 -20.81 31.36 -9.86
N ASP A 302 -21.69 31.79 -10.75
CA ASP A 302 -22.76 32.73 -10.46
C ASP A 302 -23.69 32.15 -9.38
N MET A 303 -24.10 30.90 -9.52
CA MET A 303 -24.89 30.18 -8.52
C MET A 303 -24.21 30.15 -7.13
N ILE A 304 -22.90 29.86 -7.09
CA ILE A 304 -22.13 29.88 -5.83
C ILE A 304 -22.12 31.29 -5.22
N VAL A 305 -21.82 32.31 -6.02
CA VAL A 305 -21.72 33.70 -5.57
C VAL A 305 -23.08 34.22 -5.08
N GLU A 306 -24.15 33.95 -5.80
CA GLU A 306 -25.52 34.34 -5.43
C GLU A 306 -25.91 33.78 -4.06
N GLU A 307 -25.60 32.50 -3.79
CA GLU A 307 -25.91 31.89 -2.50
C GLU A 307 -25.10 32.51 -1.35
N LEU A 308 -23.81 32.81 -1.57
CA LEU A 308 -22.96 33.44 -0.56
C LEU A 308 -23.35 34.91 -0.28
N LEU A 309 -23.92 35.61 -1.27
CA LEU A 309 -24.39 36.98 -1.13
C LEU A 309 -25.82 37.10 -0.57
N ALA A 310 -26.50 35.98 -0.29
CA ALA A 310 -27.82 36.01 0.33
C ALA A 310 -27.73 36.74 1.69
N PRO A 311 -28.63 37.72 1.99
CA PRO A 311 -28.51 38.57 3.17
C PRO A 311 -28.35 37.81 4.50
N GLN A 312 -29.03 36.66 4.63
CA GLN A 312 -28.99 35.81 5.82
C GLN A 312 -27.66 35.04 5.98
N GLU A 313 -26.95 34.80 4.89
CA GLU A 313 -25.69 34.06 4.87
C GLU A 313 -24.49 35.00 5.00
N MET A 314 -24.58 36.21 4.44
CA MET A 314 -23.52 37.21 4.54
C MET A 314 -23.18 37.55 6.00
N GLU A 315 -24.19 37.68 6.88
CA GLU A 315 -23.98 37.88 8.32
C GLU A 315 -23.30 36.70 9.02
N ARG A 316 -23.42 35.48 8.48
CA ARG A 316 -22.83 34.26 9.06
C ARG A 316 -21.39 34.01 8.62
N LEU A 317 -20.96 34.66 7.54
CA LEU A 317 -19.64 34.51 6.92
C LEU A 317 -18.63 35.58 7.39
N LEU A 318 -19.11 36.68 7.97
CA LEU A 318 -18.32 37.74 8.61
C LEU A 318 -17.97 37.40 10.07
#